data_AF-A0A0F9WDL0-F1
#
_entry.id   AF-A0A0F9WDL0-F1
#
_cell.length_a   1.000
_cell.length_b   1.000
_cell.length_c   1.000
_cell.angle_alpha   90.00
_cell.angle_beta   90.00
_cell.angle_gamma   90.00
#
_symmetry.space_group_name_H-M   'P 1'
#
loop_
_entity.id
_entity.type
_entity.pdbx_description
1 polymer ?
#
loop_
_entity_poly.entity_id
_entity_poly.type
_entity_poly.pdbx_seq_one_letter_code
_entity_poly.pdbx_strand_id
1 'polypeptide(L)' 'MKFEEYMKTRSEIIERMLWIGCNPDNPDLFKEQSEEGFKLMGELNNLTKQFINDNR' A
#
# COMPACT_ATOMS: atom_id res chain seq x y z
N MET A 1 -8.12 -15.65 -4.73
CA MET A 1 -7.73 -14.52 -5.61
C MET A 1 -6.84 -15.04 -6.73
N LYS A 2 -7.03 -14.61 -7.98
CA LYS A 2 -6.14 -14.99 -9.10
C LYS A 2 -4.83 -14.19 -9.06
N PHE A 3 -3.74 -14.73 -9.62
CA PHE A 3 -2.43 -14.05 -9.64
C PHE A 3 -2.47 -12.68 -10.33
N GLU A 4 -3.16 -12.56 -11.46
CA GLU A 4 -3.29 -11.29 -12.20
C GLU A 4 -3.99 -10.20 -11.37
N GLU A 5 -5.05 -10.59 -10.65
CA GLU A 5 -5.80 -9.71 -9.76
C GLU A 5 -4.92 -9.23 -8.59
N TYR A 6 -4.19 -10.15 -7.96
CA TYR A 6 -3.21 -9.82 -6.91
C TYR A 6 -2.15 -8.82 -7.41
N MET A 7 -1.57 -9.07 -8.58
CA MET A 7 -0.53 -8.20 -9.15
C MET A 7 -1.07 -6.81 -9.48
N LYS A 8 -2.29 -6.73 -10.01
CA LYS A 8 -2.96 -5.45 -10.29
C LYS A 8 -3.17 -4.64 -9.01
N THR A 9 -3.85 -5.20 -8.01
CA THR A 9 -4.14 -4.50 -6.75
C THR A 9 -2.85 -4.13 -6.00
N ARG A 10 -1.84 -5.01 -6.01
CA ARG A 10 -0.52 -4.68 -5.44
C ARG A 10 0.13 -3.47 -6.13
N SER A 11 0.06 -3.38 -7.45
CA SER A 11 0.64 -2.27 -8.20
C SER A 11 -0.03 -0.95 -7.84
N GLU A 12 -1.36 -0.93 -7.73
CA GLU A 12 -2.14 0.26 -7.35
C GLU A 12 -1.79 0.76 -5.94
N ILE A 13 -1.62 -0.15 -4.97
CA ILE A 13 -1.18 0.22 -3.62
C ILE A 13 0.23 0.82 -3.64
N ILE A 14 1.16 0.21 -4.38
CA ILE A 14 2.54 0.71 -4.49
C ILE A 14 2.59 2.09 -5.15
N GLU A 15 1.80 2.31 -6.20
CA GLU A 15 1.72 3.61 -6.86
C GLU A 15 1.28 4.71 -5.90
N ARG A 16 0.25 4.44 -5.06
CA ARG A 16 -0.17 5.38 -4.01
C ARG A 16 0.94 5.65 -2.99
N MET A 17 1.74 4.63 -2.68
CA MET A 17 2.83 4.79 -1.73
C MET A 17 3.99 5.67 -2.22
N LEU A 18 4.19 5.80 -3.54
CA LEU A 18 5.30 6.58 -4.11
C LEU A 18 5.23 8.08 -3.74
N TRP A 19 4.05 8.58 -3.39
CA TRP A 19 3.82 9.99 -3.10
C TRP A 19 3.95 10.35 -1.62
N ILE A 20 4.21 9.35 -0.76
CA ILE A 20 4.35 9.55 0.68
C ILE A 20 5.69 10.21 0.98
N GLY A 21 5.65 11.30 1.75
CA GLY A 21 6.85 11.99 2.21
C GLY A 21 7.49 12.90 1.16
N CYS A 22 6.82 13.14 0.02
CA CYS A 22 7.31 14.03 -1.03
C CYS A 22 7.26 15.53 -0.65
N ASN A 23 6.64 15.88 0.49
CA ASN A 23 6.53 17.27 0.97
C ASN A 23 7.04 17.43 2.42
N PRO A 24 8.34 17.19 2.69
CA PRO A 24 8.88 17.26 4.05
C PRO A 24 8.86 18.68 4.65
N ASP A 25 8.80 19.71 3.80
CA ASP A 25 8.76 21.11 4.23
C ASP A 25 7.40 21.53 4.82
N ASN A 26 6.37 20.68 4.70
CA ASN A 26 5.06 20.86 5.32
C ASN A 26 4.81 19.73 6.34
N PRO A 27 5.07 19.96 7.65
CA PRO A 27 4.99 18.91 8.68
C PRO A 27 3.62 18.26 8.81
N ASP A 28 2.53 19.01 8.66
CA ASP A 28 1.17 18.49 8.78
C ASP A 28 0.86 17.55 7.61
N LEU A 29 1.17 17.99 6.39
CA LEU A 29 1.01 17.16 5.19
C LEU A 29 1.93 15.93 5.23
N PHE A 30 3.17 16.07 5.69
CA PHE A 30 4.09 14.95 5.83
C PHE A 30 3.57 13.90 6.82
N LYS A 31 2.97 14.34 7.93
CA LYS A 31 2.34 13.46 8.90
C LYS A 31 1.15 12.73 8.29
N GLU A 32 0.24 13.43 7.61
CA GLU A 32 -0.91 12.83 6.93
C GLU A 32 -0.48 11.77 5.91
N GLN A 33 0.51 12.11 5.07
CA GLN A 33 1.08 11.18 4.09
C GLN A 33 1.71 9.96 4.76
N SER A 34 2.44 10.15 5.85
CA SER A 34 3.06 9.05 6.61
C SER A 34 2.01 8.12 7.21
N GLU A 35 0.94 8.66 7.78
CA GLU A 35 -0.19 7.89 8.33
C GLU A 35 -0.92 7.10 7.24
N GLU A 36 -1.13 7.69 6.06
CA GLU A 36 -1.65 6.97 4.90
C GLU A 36 -0.69 5.83 4.48
N GLY A 37 0.61 6.08 4.50
CA GLY A 37 1.62 5.08 4.20
C GLY A 37 1.58 3.85 5.08
N PHE A 38 1.44 4.04 6.40
CA PHE A 38 1.29 2.92 7.31
C PHE A 38 0.02 2.11 7.03
N LYS A 39 -1.09 2.77 6.67
CA LYS A 39 -2.34 2.08 6.30
C LYS A 39 -2.15 1.25 5.03
N LEU A 40 -1.56 1.84 3.98
CA LEU A 40 -1.30 1.15 2.70
C LEU A 40 -0.36 -0.04 2.85
N MET A 41 0.65 0.07 3.71
CA MET A 41 1.53 -1.06 4.05
C MET A 41 0.77 -2.20 4.74
N GLY A 42 -0.17 -1.87 5.63
CA GLY A 42 -1.07 -2.84 6.24
C GLY A 42 -1.97 -3.54 5.22
N GLU A 43 -2.56 -2.77 4.31
CA GLU A 43 -3.39 -3.28 3.20
C GLU A 43 -2.59 -4.24 2.31
N LEU A 44 -1.37 -3.87 1.91
CA LEU A 44 -0.50 -4.71 1.09
C LEU A 44 -0.16 -6.04 1.78
N ASN A 45 0.13 -6.01 3.08
CA ASN A 45 0.42 -7.22 3.86
C ASN A 45 -0.82 -8.14 3.94
N ASN A 46 -2.00 -7.57 4.17
CA ASN A 46 -3.24 -8.34 4.23
C ASN A 46 -3.59 -8.97 2.87
N LEU A 47 -3.46 -8.20 1.78
CA LEU A 47 -3.61 -8.69 0.41
C LEU A 47 -2.69 -9.88 0.14
N THR A 48 -1.42 -9.77 0.53
CA THR A 48 -0.42 -10.84 0.35
C THR A 48 -0.80 -12.10 1.13
N LYS A 49 -1.21 -11.95 2.41
CA LYS A 49 -1.68 -13.07 3.23
C LYS A 49 -2.90 -13.75 2.63
N GLN A 50 -3.86 -12.98 2.14
CA GLN A 50 -5.06 -13.50 1.48
C GLN A 50 -4.68 -14.31 0.23
N PHE A 51 -3.83 -13.76 -0.65
CA PHE A 51 -3.39 -14.48 -1.84
C PHE A 51 -2.71 -15.81 -1.50
N ILE A 52 -1.84 -15.83 -0.48
CA ILE A 52 -1.19 -17.08 -0.02
C ILE A 52 -2.22 -18.09 0.50
N ASN A 53 -3.19 -17.65 1.31
CA ASN A 53 -4.21 -18.54 1.86
C ASN A 53 -5.15 -19.10 0.80
N ASP A 54 -5.53 -18.31 -0.21
CA ASP A 54 -6.42 -18.72 -1.30
C ASP A 54 -5.75 -19.70 -2.29
N ASN A 55 -4.42 -19.81 -2.27
CA ASN A 55 -3.63 -20.64 -3.20
C ASN A 55 -2.83 -21.74 -2.48
N ARG A 56 -3.23 -22.09 -1.25
CA ARG A 56 -2.77 -23.26 -0.49
C ARG A 56 -3.80 -24.38 -0.55
#